data_AF-A0A853FIH4-F1
#
_entry.id   AF-A0A853FIH4-F1
#
_cell.length_a   1.000
_cell.length_b   1.000
_cell.length_c   1.000
_cell.angle_alpha   90.00
_cell.angle_beta   90.00
_cell.angle_gamma   90.00
#
_symmetry.space_group_name_H-M   'P 1'
#
loop_
_entity.id
_entity.type
_entity.pdbx_description
1 polymer ?
#
loop_
_entity_poly.entity_id
_entity_poly.type
_entity_poly.pdbx_seq_one_letter_code
_entity_poly.pdbx_strand_id
1 'polypeptide(L)'
;MGLLHRDTALDHPSLPLLLDRLAAVRAVAVPRYPLAGSRNGRCYWNVRDQVRAQGGKCVFGWMLVEIPGVALFGWHHAVWEGPSGLLTDISPHPVTGWGVGSTAFAVDPVQDYPLDWPPNMPQVFEPIVHADALDRFIAAEAEVHGLRQRYRDAERAIPSATCFDGDSDLIVHVEAAVDMVQLKKLERRYLPQIRAAEARRDALIPALTELQHAMFDQLETASRIADRAAEILRAVGG
;
A
#
# COMPACT_ATOMS: atom_id res chain seq x y z
N MET A 1 19.85 4.95 -6.24
CA MET A 1 19.00 3.77 -5.99
C MET A 1 17.69 4.29 -5.43
N GLY A 2 16.53 3.75 -5.82
CA GLY A 2 15.23 4.19 -5.26
C GLY A 2 14.98 3.60 -3.88
N LEU A 3 14.00 4.15 -3.15
CA LEU A 3 13.59 3.61 -1.84
C LEU A 3 13.11 2.17 -2.00
N LEU A 4 13.78 1.23 -1.32
CA LEU A 4 13.43 -0.18 -1.40
C LEU A 4 12.22 -0.48 -0.52
N HIS A 5 11.36 -1.36 -1.03
CA HIS A 5 10.17 -1.86 -0.36
C HIS A 5 10.16 -3.37 -0.39
N ARG A 6 9.60 -4.01 0.63
CA ARG A 6 9.37 -5.46 0.68
C ARG A 6 8.11 -5.79 1.46
N ASP A 7 7.61 -7.01 1.30
CA ASP A 7 6.54 -7.51 2.16
C ASP A 7 7.05 -7.60 3.61
N THR A 8 6.24 -7.14 4.56
CA THR A 8 6.60 -7.14 5.99
C THR A 8 6.69 -8.56 6.52
N ALA A 9 7.76 -8.89 7.25
CA ALA A 9 7.84 -10.18 7.94
C ALA A 9 6.78 -10.28 9.06
N LEU A 10 6.08 -11.41 9.17
CA LEU A 10 4.99 -11.58 10.14
C LEU A 10 5.47 -11.65 11.60
N ASP A 11 6.76 -11.85 11.82
CA ASP A 11 7.44 -11.82 13.11
C ASP A 11 8.17 -10.48 13.35
N HIS A 12 7.97 -9.48 12.49
CA HIS A 12 8.61 -8.18 12.65
C HIS A 12 8.21 -7.52 13.99
N PRO A 13 9.15 -6.99 14.79
CA PRO A 13 8.88 -6.50 16.14
C PRO A 13 7.90 -5.33 16.20
N SER A 14 7.89 -4.45 15.19
CA SER A 14 6.94 -3.33 15.08
C SER A 14 5.57 -3.72 14.50
N LEU A 15 5.37 -4.95 14.04
CA LEU A 15 4.11 -5.35 13.40
C LEU A 15 2.90 -5.21 14.34
N PRO A 16 2.95 -5.60 15.63
CA PRO A 16 1.81 -5.44 16.53
C PRO A 16 1.32 -3.99 16.65
N LEU A 17 2.23 -3.01 16.62
CA LEU A 17 1.88 -1.58 16.66
C LEU A 17 1.15 -1.15 15.39
N LEU A 18 1.64 -1.59 14.22
CA LEU A 18 0.95 -1.32 12.96
C LEU A 18 -0.45 -1.97 12.93
N LEU A 19 -0.58 -3.21 13.40
CA LEU A 19 -1.88 -3.91 13.42
C LEU A 19 -2.90 -3.20 14.32
N ASP A 20 -2.45 -2.67 15.46
CA ASP A 20 -3.29 -1.86 16.36
C ASP A 20 -3.78 -0.57 15.66
N ARG A 21 -2.88 0.16 14.98
CA ARG A 21 -3.24 1.36 14.18
C ARG A 21 -4.22 1.06 13.05
N LEU A 22 -4.10 -0.12 12.44
CA LEU A 22 -5.00 -0.57 11.37
C LEU A 22 -6.34 -1.11 11.91
N ALA A 23 -6.46 -1.28 13.22
CA ALA A 23 -7.55 -2.04 13.86
C ALA A 23 -7.75 -3.43 13.22
N ALA A 24 -6.66 -4.04 12.74
CA ALA A 24 -6.74 -5.27 11.97
C ALA A 24 -7.07 -6.49 12.85
N VAL A 25 -7.84 -7.43 12.30
CA VAL A 25 -8.25 -8.64 13.02
C VAL A 25 -7.08 -9.60 13.23
N ARG A 26 -6.27 -9.81 12.18
CA ARG A 26 -5.09 -10.69 12.17
C ARG A 26 -4.22 -10.42 10.96
N ALA A 27 -2.92 -10.73 11.06
CA ALA A 27 -2.01 -10.79 9.92
C ALA A 27 -1.74 -12.24 9.48
N VAL A 28 -1.66 -12.47 8.17
CA VAL A 28 -1.39 -13.78 7.56
C VAL A 28 -0.52 -13.63 6.31
N ALA A 29 0.23 -14.67 5.97
CA ALA A 29 0.91 -14.77 4.69
C ALA A 29 -0.08 -15.32 3.67
N VAL A 30 -0.28 -14.58 2.58
CA VAL A 30 -1.17 -14.96 1.49
C VAL A 30 -0.32 -15.24 0.25
N PRO A 31 -0.39 -16.43 -0.37
CA PRO A 31 0.34 -16.69 -1.59
C PRO A 31 -0.13 -15.75 -2.71
N ARG A 32 0.82 -15.15 -3.42
CA ARG A 32 0.56 -14.23 -4.53
C ARG A 32 0.74 -14.96 -5.85
N TYR A 33 -0.32 -15.01 -6.64
CA TYR A 33 -0.35 -15.56 -7.99
C TYR A 33 -1.16 -14.62 -8.90
N PRO A 34 -0.54 -13.54 -9.42
CA PRO A 34 -1.26 -12.57 -10.25
C PRO A 34 -1.91 -13.26 -11.45
N LEU A 35 -3.21 -13.10 -11.62
CA LEU A 35 -3.92 -13.73 -12.75
C LEU A 35 -3.65 -12.97 -14.04
N ALA A 36 -3.62 -13.70 -15.16
CA ALA A 36 -3.56 -13.10 -16.48
C ALA A 36 -4.72 -12.10 -16.67
N GLY A 37 -4.39 -10.86 -17.05
CA GLY A 37 -5.37 -9.78 -17.21
C GLY A 37 -5.65 -8.97 -15.94
N SER A 38 -5.09 -9.35 -14.78
CA SER A 38 -5.16 -8.52 -13.57
C SER A 38 -4.42 -7.21 -13.77
N ARG A 39 -5.03 -6.11 -13.34
CA ARG A 39 -4.52 -4.76 -13.56
C ARG A 39 -3.92 -4.18 -12.27
N ASN A 40 -2.85 -3.41 -12.42
CA ASN A 40 -2.25 -2.68 -11.31
C ASN A 40 -3.25 -1.64 -10.76
N GLY A 41 -3.20 -1.37 -9.45
CA GLY A 41 -4.10 -0.42 -8.79
C GLY A 41 -5.57 -0.83 -8.76
N ARG A 42 -5.91 -2.04 -9.23
CA ARG A 42 -7.29 -2.53 -9.33
C ARG A 42 -7.57 -3.76 -8.46
N CYS A 43 -6.88 -3.93 -7.34
CA CYS A 43 -6.97 -5.13 -6.51
C CYS A 43 -8.41 -5.53 -6.12
N TYR A 44 -9.24 -4.56 -5.70
CA TYR A 44 -10.65 -4.81 -5.39
C TYR A 44 -11.42 -5.37 -6.59
N TRP A 45 -11.17 -4.84 -7.79
CA TRP A 45 -11.90 -5.24 -9.00
C TRP A 45 -11.36 -6.51 -9.62
N ASN A 46 -10.05 -6.75 -9.55
CA ASN A 46 -9.47 -8.04 -9.94
C ASN A 46 -10.14 -9.17 -9.13
N VAL A 47 -10.29 -8.97 -7.81
CA VAL A 47 -10.97 -9.93 -6.92
C VAL A 47 -12.47 -9.99 -7.20
N ARG A 48 -13.16 -8.86 -7.35
CA ARG A 48 -14.60 -8.85 -7.69
C ARG A 48 -14.89 -9.61 -8.98
N ASP A 49 -14.08 -9.38 -10.01
CA ASP A 49 -14.27 -10.01 -11.32
C ASP A 49 -13.92 -11.50 -11.27
N GLN A 50 -12.90 -11.88 -10.48
CA GLN A 50 -12.61 -13.29 -10.18
C GLN A 50 -13.75 -13.97 -9.41
N VAL A 51 -14.35 -13.31 -8.41
CA VAL A 51 -15.50 -13.83 -7.66
C VAL A 51 -16.70 -14.06 -8.58
N ARG A 52 -16.94 -13.16 -9.53
CA ARG A 52 -17.98 -13.34 -10.55
C ARG A 52 -17.70 -14.53 -11.48
N ALA A 53 -16.43 -14.73 -11.84
CA ALA A 53 -16.03 -15.78 -12.78
C ALA A 53 -15.95 -17.17 -12.14
N GLN A 54 -15.46 -17.28 -10.90
CA GLN A 54 -15.09 -18.56 -10.27
C GLN A 54 -15.69 -18.77 -8.87
N GLY A 55 -16.54 -17.85 -8.40
CA GLY A 55 -17.11 -17.89 -7.05
C GLY A 55 -16.10 -17.52 -5.96
N GLY A 56 -16.42 -17.88 -4.71
CA GLY A 56 -15.65 -17.45 -3.54
C GLY A 56 -16.10 -16.09 -3.02
N LYS A 57 -15.19 -15.33 -2.38
CA LYS A 57 -15.48 -13.99 -1.85
C LYS A 57 -14.28 -13.06 -1.91
N CYS A 58 -14.58 -11.77 -1.88
CA CYS A 58 -13.59 -10.71 -1.70
C CYS A 58 -13.28 -10.56 -0.22
N VAL A 59 -12.00 -10.61 0.15
CA VAL A 59 -11.54 -10.32 1.52
C VAL A 59 -10.73 -9.04 1.50
N PHE A 60 -11.24 -8.03 2.20
CA PHE A 60 -10.60 -6.72 2.34
C PHE A 60 -9.60 -6.72 3.50
N GLY A 61 -8.59 -5.88 3.38
CA GLY A 61 -7.51 -5.85 4.34
C GLY A 61 -6.42 -4.89 3.93
N TRP A 62 -5.24 -5.12 4.48
CA TRP A 62 -4.08 -4.27 4.31
C TRP A 62 -2.91 -5.13 3.85
N MET A 63 -2.35 -4.81 2.70
CA MET A 63 -1.00 -5.25 2.36
C MET A 63 -0.02 -4.55 3.29
N LEU A 64 0.79 -5.32 4.00
CA LEU A 64 1.78 -4.84 4.96
C LEU A 64 3.14 -4.72 4.26
N VAL A 65 3.60 -3.49 4.10
CA VAL A 65 4.83 -3.17 3.39
C VAL A 65 5.85 -2.59 4.35
N GLU A 66 7.10 -3.02 4.21
CA GLU A 66 8.23 -2.48 4.94
C GLU A 66 9.08 -1.63 3.99
N ILE A 67 9.49 -0.45 4.46
CA ILE A 67 10.67 0.25 3.98
C ILE A 67 11.79 -0.17 4.94
N PRO A 68 12.71 -1.08 4.54
CA PRO A 68 13.64 -1.70 5.47
C PRO A 68 14.36 -0.73 6.39
N GLY A 69 14.25 -0.97 7.70
CA GLY A 69 14.84 -0.15 8.76
C GLY A 69 14.20 1.22 8.99
N VAL A 70 13.25 1.65 8.14
CA VAL A 70 12.68 3.01 8.18
C VAL A 70 11.27 3.01 8.78
N ALA A 71 10.35 2.27 8.17
CA ALA A 71 8.95 2.23 8.58
C ALA A 71 8.23 0.96 8.07
N LEU A 72 7.16 0.58 8.75
CA LEU A 72 6.12 -0.27 8.19
C LEU A 72 4.94 0.59 7.74
N PHE A 73 4.17 0.11 6.77
CA PHE A 73 2.87 0.70 6.46
C PHE A 73 1.86 -0.30 5.93
N GLY A 74 0.59 -0.04 6.22
CA GLY A 74 -0.54 -0.73 5.62
C GLY A 74 -1.03 0.02 4.39
N TRP A 75 -1.17 -0.70 3.28
CA TRP A 75 -1.83 -0.23 2.06
C TRP A 75 -3.10 -1.07 1.86
N HIS A 76 -4.28 -0.44 1.93
CA HIS A 76 -5.54 -1.16 1.79
C HIS A 76 -5.61 -1.93 0.46
N HIS A 77 -6.05 -3.17 0.54
CA HIS A 77 -5.92 -4.20 -0.49
C HIS A 77 -7.08 -5.18 -0.44
N ALA A 78 -7.22 -5.98 -1.48
CA ALA A 78 -8.14 -7.11 -1.48
C ALA A 78 -7.46 -8.37 -2.02
N VAL A 79 -7.77 -9.49 -1.37
CA VAL A 79 -7.37 -10.83 -1.78
C VAL A 79 -8.62 -11.69 -2.04
N TRP A 80 -8.47 -12.71 -2.87
CA TRP A 80 -9.57 -13.62 -3.20
C TRP A 80 -9.55 -14.80 -2.22
N GLU A 81 -10.68 -15.06 -1.55
CA GLU A 81 -10.90 -16.34 -0.88
C GLU A 81 -11.69 -17.24 -1.83
N GLY A 82 -11.04 -18.28 -2.36
CA GLY A 82 -11.68 -19.22 -3.26
C GLY A 82 -12.75 -20.08 -2.56
N PRO A 83 -13.56 -20.85 -3.32
CA PRO A 83 -14.59 -21.72 -2.74
C PRO A 83 -14.07 -22.75 -1.73
N SER A 84 -12.78 -23.08 -1.77
CA SER A 84 -12.12 -23.96 -0.78
C SER A 84 -11.78 -23.28 0.54
N GLY A 85 -11.98 -21.95 0.66
CA GLY A 85 -11.57 -21.14 1.81
C GLY A 85 -10.10 -20.67 1.76
N LEU A 86 -9.35 -20.98 0.70
CA LEU A 86 -7.96 -20.54 0.56
C LEU A 86 -7.87 -19.09 0.09
N LEU A 87 -7.10 -18.28 0.82
CA LEU A 87 -6.74 -16.92 0.42
C LEU A 87 -5.65 -16.94 -0.65
N THR A 88 -5.85 -16.18 -1.73
CA THR A 88 -4.85 -15.95 -2.78
C THR A 88 -4.85 -14.48 -3.17
N ASP A 89 -3.66 -13.90 -3.23
CA ASP A 89 -3.47 -12.57 -3.78
C ASP A 89 -3.28 -12.67 -5.29
N ILE A 90 -4.33 -12.32 -6.02
CA ILE A 90 -4.37 -12.42 -7.48
C ILE A 90 -3.98 -11.12 -8.18
N SER A 91 -3.55 -10.10 -7.44
CA SER A 91 -3.21 -8.79 -8.00
C SER A 91 -1.69 -8.58 -8.09
N PRO A 92 -1.19 -7.92 -9.14
CA PRO A 92 0.22 -7.52 -9.21
C PRO A 92 0.51 -6.35 -8.25
N HIS A 93 1.70 -6.33 -7.64
CA HIS A 93 2.10 -5.25 -6.72
C HIS A 93 3.20 -4.36 -7.30
N PRO A 94 3.00 -3.04 -7.33
CA PRO A 94 3.99 -2.13 -7.92
C PRO A 94 5.26 -1.99 -7.08
N VAL A 95 5.19 -2.29 -5.77
CA VAL A 95 6.27 -2.00 -4.81
C VAL A 95 6.93 -3.27 -4.25
N THR A 96 6.19 -4.37 -4.05
CA THR A 96 6.75 -5.63 -3.49
C THR A 96 6.85 -6.78 -4.49
N GLY A 97 6.43 -6.60 -5.74
CA GLY A 97 6.72 -7.55 -6.83
C GLY A 97 5.54 -7.86 -7.76
N TRP A 98 5.87 -8.09 -9.02
CA TRP A 98 4.92 -8.27 -10.13
C TRP A 98 4.52 -9.73 -10.40
N GLY A 99 5.18 -10.70 -9.76
CA GLY A 99 5.05 -12.13 -10.06
C GLY A 99 4.61 -12.95 -8.86
N VAL A 100 4.92 -14.24 -8.92
CA VAL A 100 4.65 -15.20 -7.85
C VAL A 100 5.41 -14.79 -6.58
N GLY A 101 4.73 -14.81 -5.43
CA GLY A 101 5.33 -14.39 -4.17
C GLY A 101 4.42 -14.66 -2.96
N SER A 102 4.60 -13.87 -1.90
CA SER A 102 3.77 -13.91 -0.70
C SER A 102 3.46 -12.48 -0.25
N THR A 103 2.18 -12.18 -0.03
CA THR A 103 1.73 -10.92 0.54
C THR A 103 1.55 -11.08 2.04
N ALA A 104 2.19 -10.21 2.83
CA ALA A 104 1.83 -10.06 4.24
C ALA A 104 0.51 -9.26 4.30
N PHE A 105 -0.55 -9.90 4.77
CA PHE A 105 -1.91 -9.36 4.67
C PHE A 105 -2.58 -9.31 6.03
N ALA A 106 -3.02 -8.12 6.44
CA ALA A 106 -3.80 -7.93 7.64
C ALA A 106 -5.29 -7.77 7.31
N VAL A 107 -6.15 -8.63 7.86
CA VAL A 107 -7.59 -8.60 7.57
C VAL A 107 -8.23 -7.38 8.21
N ASP A 108 -8.95 -6.58 7.42
CA ASP A 108 -9.75 -5.45 7.90
C ASP A 108 -11.02 -5.98 8.60
N PRO A 109 -11.41 -5.51 9.78
CA PRO A 109 -12.70 -5.86 10.37
C PRO A 109 -13.91 -5.48 9.49
N VAL A 110 -13.77 -4.47 8.63
CA VAL A 110 -14.79 -4.03 7.67
C VAL A 110 -14.62 -4.83 6.37
N GLN A 111 -15.70 -5.44 5.89
CA GLN A 111 -15.67 -6.35 4.72
C GLN A 111 -16.73 -6.01 3.66
N ASP A 112 -17.52 -4.96 3.86
CA ASP A 112 -18.67 -4.58 3.03
C ASP A 112 -18.44 -3.26 2.27
N TYR A 113 -17.23 -3.07 1.76
CA TYR A 113 -16.90 -1.89 0.98
C TYR A 113 -17.67 -1.83 -0.36
N PRO A 114 -18.33 -0.72 -0.68
CA PRO A 114 -18.99 -0.55 -1.97
C PRO A 114 -17.93 -0.38 -3.07
N LEU A 115 -18.07 -1.14 -4.16
CA LEU A 115 -17.13 -1.17 -5.30
C LEU A 115 -17.69 -0.54 -6.58
N ASP A 116 -18.77 0.23 -6.46
CA ASP A 116 -19.27 1.18 -7.47
C ASP A 116 -18.42 2.45 -7.54
N TRP A 117 -17.66 2.72 -6.48
CA TRP A 117 -16.66 3.77 -6.41
C TRP A 117 -15.40 3.24 -5.72
N PRO A 118 -14.20 3.70 -6.09
CA PRO A 118 -12.97 3.28 -5.43
C PRO A 118 -12.98 3.55 -3.93
N PRO A 119 -12.72 2.53 -3.08
CA PRO A 119 -12.40 2.76 -1.69
C PRO A 119 -11.18 3.67 -1.59
N ASN A 120 -11.29 4.76 -0.82
CA ASN A 120 -10.22 5.72 -0.62
C ASN A 120 -9.69 5.60 0.81
N MET A 121 -8.78 4.64 1.02
CA MET A 121 -8.16 4.39 2.31
C MET A 121 -6.75 5.00 2.34
N PRO A 122 -6.39 5.78 3.37
CA PRO A 122 -5.03 6.30 3.50
C PRO A 122 -4.05 5.17 3.79
N GLN A 123 -2.80 5.35 3.38
CA GLN A 123 -1.73 4.51 3.93
C GLN A 123 -1.55 4.84 5.40
N VAL A 124 -1.38 3.81 6.23
CA VAL A 124 -1.16 3.95 7.67
C VAL A 124 0.25 3.53 7.99
N PHE A 125 1.05 4.44 8.52
CA PHE A 125 2.46 4.21 8.82
C PHE A 125 2.70 3.90 10.30
N GLU A 126 3.67 3.01 10.55
CA GLU A 126 4.31 2.76 11.84
C GLU A 126 5.82 2.99 11.67
N PRO A 127 6.37 4.13 12.13
CA PRO A 127 7.80 4.41 12.05
C PRO A 127 8.63 3.38 12.82
N ILE A 128 9.70 2.87 12.21
CA ILE A 128 10.70 2.03 12.90
C ILE A 128 11.79 2.93 13.50
N VAL A 129 12.11 4.02 12.80
CA VAL A 129 13.01 5.09 13.25
C VAL A 129 12.28 6.43 13.22
N HIS A 130 12.63 7.33 14.13
CA HIS A 130 12.16 8.71 14.10
C HIS A 130 13.18 9.61 13.42
N ALA A 131 12.77 10.25 12.33
CA ALA A 131 13.60 11.17 11.55
C ALA A 131 12.71 12.23 10.90
N ASP A 132 13.17 13.49 10.86
CA ASP A 132 12.44 14.62 10.26
C ASP A 132 11.98 14.32 8.83
N ALA A 133 12.85 13.69 8.02
CA ALA A 133 12.53 13.33 6.65
C ALA A 133 11.35 12.34 6.56
N LEU A 134 11.27 11.37 7.49
CA LEU A 134 10.18 10.40 7.54
C LEU A 134 8.88 11.05 8.01
N ASP A 135 8.93 11.84 9.08
CA ASP A 135 7.76 12.53 9.61
C ASP A 135 7.15 13.46 8.56
N ARG A 136 8.00 14.19 7.83
CA ARG A 136 7.57 15.05 6.71
C ARG A 136 7.04 14.25 5.52
N PHE A 137 7.59 13.06 5.26
CA PHE A 137 7.09 12.19 4.19
C PHE A 137 5.69 11.67 4.52
N ILE A 138 5.47 11.19 5.74
CA ILE A 138 4.17 10.73 6.23
C ILE A 138 3.15 11.88 6.17
N ALA A 139 3.53 13.09 6.61
CA ALA A 139 2.68 14.26 6.52
C ALA A 139 2.33 14.64 5.07
N ALA A 140 3.30 14.55 4.15
CA ALA A 140 3.08 14.82 2.73
C ALA A 140 2.19 13.75 2.07
N GLU A 141 2.34 12.46 2.41
CA GLU A 141 1.43 11.39 1.99
C GLU A 141 -0.01 11.65 2.46
N ALA A 142 -0.19 12.04 3.72
CA ALA A 142 -1.50 12.40 4.26
C ALA A 142 -2.11 13.61 3.52
N GLU A 143 -1.30 14.61 3.16
CA GLU A 143 -1.74 15.77 2.36
C GLU A 143 -2.20 15.36 0.96
N VAL A 144 -1.38 14.55 0.26
CA VAL A 144 -1.71 14.00 -1.07
C VAL A 144 -3.01 13.21 -1.01
N HIS A 145 -3.15 12.33 -0.02
CA HIS A 145 -4.35 11.55 0.20
C HIS A 145 -5.58 12.45 0.41
N GLY A 146 -5.50 13.43 1.31
CA GLY A 146 -6.61 14.34 1.58
C GLY A 146 -7.03 15.19 0.36
N LEU A 147 -6.07 15.60 -0.47
CA LEU A 147 -6.37 16.30 -1.73
C LEU A 147 -7.04 15.37 -2.75
N ARG A 148 -6.53 14.15 -2.91
CA ARG A 148 -7.11 13.13 -3.80
C ARG A 148 -8.52 12.73 -3.33
N GLN A 149 -8.74 12.60 -2.03
CA GLN A 149 -10.05 12.31 -1.47
C GLN A 149 -11.06 13.39 -1.85
N ARG A 150 -10.75 14.67 -1.56
CA ARG A 150 -11.63 15.79 -1.93
C ARG A 150 -11.90 15.86 -3.43
N TYR A 151 -10.90 15.52 -4.24
CA TYR A 151 -11.06 15.45 -5.69
C TYR A 151 -12.01 14.32 -6.10
N ARG A 152 -11.82 13.10 -5.56
CA ARG A 152 -12.69 11.94 -5.83
C ARG A 152 -14.12 12.14 -5.32
N ASP A 153 -14.30 12.74 -4.14
CA ASP A 153 -15.62 13.05 -3.60
C ASP A 153 -16.36 14.05 -4.51
N ALA A 154 -15.63 15.04 -5.03
CA ALA A 154 -16.19 16.01 -5.97
C ALA A 154 -16.50 15.38 -7.34
N GLU A 155 -15.69 14.43 -7.83
CA GLU A 155 -16.00 13.65 -9.02
C GLU A 155 -17.26 12.80 -8.82
N ARG A 156 -17.39 12.12 -7.67
CA ARG A 156 -18.56 11.28 -7.34
C ARG A 156 -19.85 12.08 -7.26
N ALA A 157 -19.76 13.36 -6.91
CA ALA A 157 -20.92 14.25 -6.83
C ALA A 157 -21.43 14.72 -8.21
N ILE A 158 -20.69 14.46 -9.30
CA ILE A 158 -21.16 14.78 -10.65
C ILE A 158 -22.26 13.78 -11.04
N PRO A 159 -23.45 14.23 -11.48
CA PRO A 159 -24.61 13.35 -11.69
C PRO A 159 -24.36 12.17 -12.64
N SER A 160 -23.69 12.39 -13.77
CA SER A 160 -23.38 11.30 -14.72
C SER A 160 -22.03 10.62 -14.46
N ALA A 161 -21.35 10.90 -13.34
CA ALA A 161 -20.03 10.32 -13.10
C ALA A 161 -20.11 8.83 -12.78
N THR A 162 -19.37 8.05 -13.55
CA THR A 162 -19.11 6.64 -13.28
C THR A 162 -17.60 6.41 -13.27
N CYS A 163 -17.12 5.50 -12.43
CA CYS A 163 -15.69 5.28 -12.25
C CYS A 163 -15.25 3.92 -12.80
N PHE A 164 -15.51 3.60 -14.08
CA PHE A 164 -15.03 2.35 -14.68
C PHE A 164 -14.81 2.45 -16.20
N ASP A 165 -13.57 2.68 -16.62
CA ASP A 165 -13.00 2.15 -17.87
C ASP A 165 -11.49 2.41 -17.87
N GLY A 166 -10.64 1.43 -18.18
CA GLY A 166 -9.18 1.66 -18.28
C GLY A 166 -8.27 0.52 -17.80
N ASP A 167 -7.16 0.32 -18.53
CA ASP A 167 -6.17 -0.76 -18.36
C ASP A 167 -5.28 -0.62 -17.11
N SER A 168 -5.20 0.56 -16.51
CA SER A 168 -4.34 0.83 -15.35
C SER A 168 -4.89 1.89 -14.39
N ASP A 169 -5.66 2.85 -14.90
CA ASP A 169 -6.17 3.97 -14.11
C ASP A 169 -7.69 3.90 -13.96
N LEU A 170 -8.17 4.18 -12.75
CA LEU A 170 -9.59 4.42 -12.48
C LEU A 170 -9.96 5.78 -13.09
N ILE A 171 -10.45 5.74 -14.33
CA ILE A 171 -10.91 6.90 -15.08
C ILE A 171 -12.37 7.17 -14.73
N VAL A 172 -12.68 8.44 -14.48
CA VAL A 172 -14.06 8.92 -14.34
C VAL A 172 -14.61 9.24 -15.72
N HIS A 173 -15.74 8.63 -16.04
CA HIS A 173 -16.52 8.87 -17.25
C HIS A 173 -17.73 9.70 -16.89
N VAL A 174 -18.03 10.67 -17.74
CA VAL A 174 -19.23 11.51 -17.65
C VAL A 174 -19.90 11.53 -19.02
N GLU A 175 -21.21 11.31 -19.05
CA GLU A 175 -21.97 11.16 -20.29
C GLU A 175 -22.47 12.51 -20.82
N ALA A 176 -22.81 13.44 -19.93
CA ALA A 176 -23.38 14.73 -20.31
C ALA A 176 -22.30 15.79 -20.56
N ALA A 177 -22.47 16.60 -21.61
CA ALA A 177 -21.55 17.70 -21.92
C ALA A 177 -21.43 18.72 -20.77
N VAL A 178 -22.52 18.96 -20.03
CA VAL A 178 -22.52 19.82 -18.84
C VAL A 178 -21.66 19.24 -17.72
N ASP A 179 -21.70 17.93 -17.53
CA ASP A 179 -20.92 17.22 -16.51
C ASP A 179 -19.44 17.13 -16.90
N MET A 180 -19.13 17.03 -18.20
CA MET A 180 -17.76 17.19 -18.71
C MET A 180 -17.19 18.58 -18.37
N VAL A 181 -17.98 19.64 -18.50
CA VAL A 181 -17.54 20.99 -18.09
C VAL A 181 -17.30 21.05 -16.57
N GLN A 182 -18.13 20.40 -15.76
CA GLN A 182 -17.92 20.32 -14.31
C GLN A 182 -16.63 19.57 -13.97
N LEU A 183 -16.41 18.39 -14.57
CA LEU A 183 -15.19 17.59 -14.39
C LEU A 183 -13.94 18.41 -14.73
N LYS A 184 -13.93 19.12 -15.88
CA LYS A 184 -12.81 19.98 -16.26
C LYS A 184 -12.56 21.15 -15.31
N LYS A 185 -13.60 21.69 -14.66
CA LYS A 185 -13.44 22.69 -13.60
C LYS A 185 -12.81 22.08 -12.35
N LEU A 186 -13.22 20.86 -11.96
CA LEU A 186 -12.62 20.14 -10.84
C LEU A 186 -11.14 19.82 -11.12
N GLU A 187 -10.82 19.29 -12.30
CA GLU A 187 -9.44 18.99 -12.70
C GLU A 187 -8.54 20.23 -12.60
N ARG A 188 -8.99 21.37 -13.15
CA ARG A 188 -8.25 22.65 -13.07
C ARG A 188 -8.03 23.12 -11.64
N ARG A 189 -8.97 22.84 -10.73
CA ARG A 189 -8.87 23.21 -9.32
C ARG A 189 -7.91 22.30 -8.56
N TYR A 190 -8.08 20.98 -8.68
CA TYR A 190 -7.43 20.02 -7.79
C TYR A 190 -6.12 19.45 -8.32
N LEU A 191 -6.00 19.15 -9.63
CA LEU A 191 -4.82 18.47 -10.15
C LEU A 191 -3.51 19.25 -9.93
N PRO A 192 -3.44 20.59 -10.07
CA PRO A 192 -2.23 21.32 -9.74
C PRO A 192 -1.82 21.20 -8.28
N GLN A 193 -2.78 21.17 -7.36
CA GLN A 193 -2.54 21.03 -5.92
C GLN A 193 -2.04 19.62 -5.59
N ILE A 194 -2.68 18.60 -6.15
CA ILE A 194 -2.26 17.19 -6.00
C ILE A 194 -0.82 17.02 -6.51
N ARG A 195 -0.52 17.49 -7.73
CA ARG A 195 0.84 17.41 -8.31
C ARG A 195 1.87 18.15 -7.46
N ALA A 196 1.52 19.31 -6.91
CA ALA A 196 2.41 20.06 -6.03
C ALA A 196 2.69 19.32 -4.71
N ALA A 197 1.67 18.67 -4.13
CA ALA A 197 1.83 17.84 -2.93
C ALA A 197 2.65 16.58 -3.21
N GLU A 198 2.40 15.90 -4.34
CA GLU A 198 3.21 14.77 -4.80
C GLU A 198 4.67 15.16 -5.01
N ALA A 199 4.93 16.31 -5.65
CA ALA A 199 6.29 16.81 -5.83
C ALA A 199 7.00 17.09 -4.49
N ARG A 200 6.29 17.61 -3.48
CA ARG A 200 6.85 17.80 -2.13
C ARG A 200 7.18 16.48 -1.45
N ARG A 201 6.29 15.50 -1.55
CA ARG A 201 6.53 14.15 -1.05
C ARG A 201 7.73 13.51 -1.75
N ASP A 202 7.75 13.53 -3.08
CA ASP A 202 8.78 12.87 -3.88
C ASP A 202 10.16 13.50 -3.68
N ALA A 203 10.22 14.80 -3.37
CA ALA A 203 11.45 15.49 -2.99
C ALA A 203 12.09 14.94 -1.68
N LEU A 204 11.35 14.19 -0.86
CA LEU A 204 11.86 13.56 0.36
C LEU A 204 12.42 12.16 0.11
N ILE A 205 12.13 11.54 -1.03
CA ILE A 205 12.60 10.17 -1.36
C ILE A 205 14.12 10.04 -1.24
N PRO A 206 14.96 10.97 -1.77
CA PRO A 206 16.41 10.85 -1.61
C PRO A 206 16.86 10.81 -0.14
N ALA A 207 16.27 11.63 0.73
CA ALA A 207 16.60 11.64 2.15
C ALA A 207 16.19 10.32 2.85
N LEU A 208 15.06 9.74 2.46
CA LEU A 208 14.63 8.43 2.95
C LEU A 208 15.52 7.29 2.45
N THR A 209 16.01 7.38 1.22
CA THR A 209 16.97 6.41 0.67
C THR A 209 18.28 6.43 1.48
N GLU A 210 18.82 7.63 1.76
CA GLU A 210 20.02 7.74 2.61
C GLU A 210 19.78 7.22 4.03
N LEU A 211 18.60 7.50 4.60
CA LEU A 211 18.20 6.95 5.89
C LEU A 211 18.17 5.41 5.85
N GLN A 212 17.56 4.82 4.82
CA GLN A 212 17.51 3.38 4.63
C GLN A 212 18.91 2.75 4.50
N HIS A 213 19.81 3.36 3.73
CA HIS A 213 21.19 2.88 3.62
C HIS A 213 21.92 2.94 4.96
N ALA A 214 21.79 4.05 5.70
CA ALA A 214 22.38 4.18 7.03
C ALA A 214 21.88 3.09 8.00
N MET A 215 20.60 2.71 7.92
CA MET A 215 20.06 1.61 8.72
C MET A 215 20.63 0.25 8.32
N PHE A 216 20.85 0.00 7.03
CA PHE A 216 21.52 -1.22 6.58
C PHE A 216 22.96 -1.31 7.08
N ASP A 217 23.73 -0.23 7.00
CA ASP A 217 25.11 -0.19 7.48
C ASP A 217 25.18 -0.45 9.00
N GLN A 218 24.22 0.09 9.77
CA GLN A 218 24.10 -0.16 11.20
C GLN A 218 23.81 -1.63 11.51
N LEU A 219 22.87 -2.24 10.79
CA LEU A 219 22.52 -3.66 10.94
C LEU A 219 23.70 -4.58 10.60
N GLU A 220 24.42 -4.29 9.52
CA GLU A 220 25.60 -5.07 9.14
C GLU A 220 26.71 -4.94 10.20
N THR A 221 26.94 -3.73 10.71
CA THR A 221 27.92 -3.49 11.78
C THR A 221 27.55 -4.23 13.05
N ALA A 222 26.28 -4.18 13.46
CA ALA A 222 25.79 -4.91 14.63
C ALA A 222 25.94 -6.42 14.49
N SER A 223 25.63 -6.97 13.30
CA SER A 223 25.80 -8.40 13.00
C SER A 223 27.26 -8.83 13.16
N ARG A 224 28.21 -8.08 12.57
CA ARG A 224 29.64 -8.40 12.67
C ARG A 224 30.15 -8.36 14.12
N ILE A 225 29.66 -7.41 14.92
CA ILE A 225 30.00 -7.33 16.35
C ILE A 225 29.45 -8.55 17.11
N ALA A 226 28.21 -8.95 16.83
CA ALA A 226 27.59 -10.12 17.45
C ALA A 226 28.34 -11.42 17.09
N ASP A 227 28.69 -11.61 15.83
CA ASP A 227 29.47 -12.76 15.36
C ASP A 227 30.84 -12.82 16.06
N ARG A 228 31.52 -11.67 16.17
CA ARG A 228 32.81 -11.58 16.85
C ARG A 228 32.70 -11.87 18.35
N ALA A 229 31.64 -11.37 19.01
CA ALA A 229 31.38 -11.68 20.42
C ALA A 229 31.12 -13.18 20.62
N ALA A 230 30.37 -13.83 19.73
CA ALA A 230 30.10 -15.26 19.77
C ALA A 230 31.39 -16.10 19.55
N GLU A 231 32.29 -15.66 18.67
CA GLU A 231 33.63 -16.26 18.53
C GLU A 231 34.46 -16.18 19.82
N ILE A 232 34.51 -15.00 20.44
CA ILE A 232 35.26 -14.79 21.69
C ILE A 232 34.68 -15.66 22.82
N LEU A 233 33.36 -15.71 22.98
CA LEU A 233 32.71 -16.55 23.98
C LEU A 233 33.01 -18.04 23.77
N ARG A 234 33.04 -18.52 22.52
CA ARG A 234 33.45 -19.90 22.21
C ARG A 234 34.93 -20.17 22.53
N ALA A 235 35.80 -19.17 22.38
CA ALA A 235 37.22 -19.31 22.67
C ALA A 235 37.56 -19.27 24.17
N VAL A 236 36.74 -18.59 24.99
CA VAL A 236 36.97 -18.43 26.44
C VAL A 236 36.15 -19.42 27.27
N GLY A 237 35.03 -19.93 26.76
CA GLY A 237 34.15 -20.90 27.44
C GLY A 237 34.44 -22.38 27.13
N GLY A 238 35.60 -22.69 26.54
CA GLY A 238 36.10 -24.04 26.30
C GLY A 238 37.08 -24.51 27.38
#